data_AF-A0A4Z1HPI1-F1
#
_entry.id   AF-A0A4Z1HPI1-F1
#
_cell.length_a   1.000
_cell.length_b   1.000
_cell.length_c   1.000
_cell.angle_alpha   90.00
_cell.angle_beta   90.00
_cell.angle_gamma   90.00
#
_symmetry.space_group_name_H-M   'P 1'
#
loop_
_entity.id
_entity.type
_entity.pdbx_description
1 polymer ?
#
loop_
_entity_poly.entity_id
_entity_poly.type
_entity_poly.pdbx_seq_one_letter_code
_entity_poly.pdbx_strand_id
1 'polypeptide(L)'
;MFYNAGFREIEEYRCFDSKRTLLMLTWTDHDTSPSEMMDKFKLLWWLIQKVADLHRAKRILQGDRRIPWSPATHFIVASLLIKDLWVITMEEINLLPNGGPENLTSQPEVRNVMFKVLTTSTADPCICACSKSGCTALTILLKQTTLELDEEEIISVFTDLSEEGFPLDSTYWIMRASIMFLLQFIGTDNDAWKILGPEIIRFATFTILELTHTCCVYHPYSEGSPPHHFTPFDIGDHQDIQEEESAQIEELEILVKDFDSKYIELAQPILKFFDGYWRSRMLDYDIINTKPYTRDELEKIRELGVRI
;
A
#
# COMPACT_ATOMS: atom_id res chain seq x y z
N MET A 1 21.01 10.93 26.27
CA MET A 1 20.97 11.55 27.63
C MET A 1 19.59 12.06 28.06
N PHE A 2 18.64 12.38 27.15
CA PHE A 2 17.32 12.94 27.51
C PHE A 2 16.26 11.94 28.01
N TYR A 3 16.42 10.63 27.79
CA TYR A 3 15.30 9.66 27.89
C TYR A 3 15.14 8.93 29.23
N ASN A 4 16.07 9.05 30.17
CA ASN A 4 15.94 8.46 31.52
C ASN A 4 15.00 9.26 32.44
N ALA A 5 14.35 10.33 31.95
CA ALA A 5 13.56 11.27 32.75
C ALA A 5 12.03 11.17 32.54
N GLY A 6 11.53 10.15 31.83
CA GLY A 6 10.08 9.95 31.67
C GLY A 6 9.38 10.94 30.71
N PHE A 7 10.14 11.57 29.81
CA PHE A 7 9.57 12.39 28.74
C PHE A 7 8.71 11.53 27.82
N ARG A 8 7.42 11.87 27.71
CA ARG A 8 6.46 11.17 26.85
C ARG A 8 6.66 11.54 25.38
N GLU A 9 7.17 12.72 25.07
CA GLU A 9 7.37 13.19 23.69
C GLU A 9 8.47 14.26 23.68
N ILE A 10 9.52 14.09 22.87
CA ILE A 10 10.43 15.20 22.55
C ILE A 10 9.80 15.93 21.37
N GLU A 11 9.18 17.07 21.66
CA GLU A 11 8.67 17.97 20.63
C GLU A 11 9.79 18.86 20.09
N GLU A 12 9.67 19.16 18.79
CA GLU A 12 10.36 20.23 18.06
C GLU A 12 11.80 19.95 17.61
N TYR A 13 11.91 19.34 16.43
CA TYR A 13 13.00 19.65 15.51
C TYR A 13 12.43 20.43 14.32
N ARG A 14 12.93 21.65 14.07
CA ARG A 14 12.63 22.38 12.83
C ARG A 14 13.56 21.82 11.75
N CYS A 15 13.02 20.94 10.92
CA CYS A 15 13.69 20.51 9.70
C CYS A 15 12.81 20.96 8.53
N PHE A 16 13.36 21.77 7.61
CA PHE A 16 12.68 22.23 6.40
C PHE A 16 11.29 22.87 6.64
N ASP A 17 11.21 23.86 7.54
CA ASP A 17 9.98 24.64 7.86
C ASP A 17 8.75 23.87 8.34
N SER A 18 8.89 22.57 8.63
CA SER A 18 7.80 21.71 9.09
C SER A 18 8.02 21.16 10.50
N LYS A 19 6.96 21.16 11.32
CA LYS A 19 6.96 20.54 12.65
C LYS A 19 6.77 19.03 12.50
N ARG A 20 7.83 18.24 12.68
CA ARG A 20 7.76 16.77 12.71
C ARG A 20 7.67 16.22 14.14
N THR A 21 7.17 14.99 14.33
CA THR A 21 7.33 14.25 15.59
C THR A 21 8.62 13.45 15.54
N LEU A 22 9.09 12.93 16.68
CA LEU A 22 10.28 12.08 16.70
C LEU A 22 10.10 10.81 15.84
N LEU A 23 8.89 10.24 15.79
CA LEU A 23 8.54 9.12 14.91
C LEU A 23 8.70 9.46 13.42
N MET A 24 8.51 10.73 13.05
CA MET A 24 8.63 11.22 11.66
C MET A 24 10.07 11.63 11.30
N LEU A 25 11.01 11.59 12.26
CA LEU A 25 12.41 11.98 12.08
C LEU A 25 13.35 10.79 12.03
N THR A 26 12.89 9.57 12.34
CA THR A 26 13.73 8.36 12.32
C THR A 26 14.16 7.98 10.91
N TRP A 27 13.61 8.61 9.87
CA TRP A 27 13.75 8.17 8.48
C TRP A 27 13.92 9.37 7.53
N THR A 28 15.04 10.07 7.65
CA THR A 28 15.38 11.24 6.82
C THR A 28 16.39 10.96 5.72
N ASP A 29 17.08 9.82 5.78
CA ASP A 29 18.24 9.53 4.92
C ASP A 29 17.95 8.29 4.06
N HIS A 30 18.26 8.41 2.76
CA HIS A 30 17.88 7.49 1.69
C HIS A 30 18.90 6.38 1.39
N ASP A 31 20.11 6.44 1.97
CA ASP A 31 21.12 5.39 1.88
C ASP A 31 21.29 4.76 3.27
N THR A 32 20.42 3.82 3.61
CA THR A 32 20.45 3.17 4.92
C THR A 32 20.98 1.76 4.77
N SER A 33 22.15 1.48 5.33
CA SER A 33 22.63 0.10 5.43
C SER A 33 21.65 -0.77 6.23
N PRO A 34 21.59 -2.11 6.02
CA PRO A 34 20.71 -2.98 6.79
C PRO A 34 20.85 -2.83 8.31
N SER A 35 22.07 -2.55 8.79
CA SER A 35 22.36 -2.28 10.21
C SER A 35 21.71 -0.98 10.69
N GLU A 36 21.80 0.11 9.92
CA GLU A 36 21.17 1.37 10.27
C GLU A 36 19.64 1.27 10.20
N MET A 37 19.11 0.49 9.25
CA MET A 37 17.68 0.22 9.14
C MET A 37 17.19 -0.51 10.39
N MET A 38 17.92 -1.52 10.85
CA MET A 38 17.63 -2.21 12.09
C MET A 38 17.64 -1.27 13.30
N ASP A 39 18.62 -0.37 13.41
CA ASP A 39 18.68 0.60 14.50
C ASP A 39 17.50 1.58 14.48
N LYS A 40 17.04 1.98 13.28
CA LYS A 40 15.80 2.76 13.10
C LYS A 40 14.57 1.98 13.59
N PHE A 41 14.44 0.70 13.24
CA PHE A 41 13.33 -0.15 13.73
C PHE A 41 13.36 -0.35 15.25
N LYS A 42 14.54 -0.59 15.84
CA LYS A 42 14.72 -0.67 17.30
C LYS A 42 14.30 0.63 17.99
N LEU A 43 14.68 1.77 17.44
CA LEU A 43 14.29 3.07 17.96
C LEU A 43 12.79 3.30 17.84
N LEU A 44 12.18 3.02 16.67
CA LEU A 44 10.73 3.12 16.47
C LEU A 44 9.97 2.23 17.45
N TRP A 45 10.39 0.98 17.60
CA TRP A 45 9.77 0.05 18.52
C TRP A 45 9.85 0.54 19.97
N TRP A 46 11.03 0.99 20.39
CA TRP A 46 11.24 1.57 21.71
C TRP A 46 10.32 2.78 21.94
N LEU A 47 10.17 3.67 20.95
CA LEU A 47 9.28 4.83 21.04
C LEU A 47 7.82 4.42 21.20
N ILE A 48 7.36 3.44 20.42
CA ILE A 48 6.00 2.89 20.52
C ILE A 48 5.77 2.29 21.92
N GLN A 49 6.75 1.56 22.47
CA GLN A 49 6.69 1.04 23.84
C GLN A 49 6.64 2.14 24.91
N LYS A 50 7.16 3.33 24.61
CA LYS A 50 7.06 4.54 25.46
C LYS A 50 5.83 5.39 25.18
N VAL A 51 4.83 4.83 24.49
CA VAL A 51 3.52 5.46 24.24
C VAL A 51 3.63 6.66 23.28
N ALA A 52 4.60 6.65 22.36
CA ALA A 52 4.61 7.60 21.26
C ALA A 52 3.33 7.43 20.41
N ASP A 53 2.67 8.55 20.11
CA ASP A 53 1.38 8.53 19.41
C ASP A 53 1.54 8.36 17.89
N LEU A 54 1.16 7.18 17.40
CA LEU A 54 1.14 6.82 15.98
C LEU A 54 0.03 7.54 15.18
N HIS A 55 -1.06 7.92 15.86
CA HIS A 55 -2.20 8.60 15.26
C HIS A 55 -1.95 10.10 15.13
N ARG A 56 -0.92 10.62 15.81
CA ARG A 56 -0.61 12.04 15.81
C ARG A 56 -0.29 12.51 14.40
N ALA A 57 -1.21 13.29 13.86
CA ALA A 57 -1.01 14.00 12.62
C ALA A 57 -0.52 15.42 12.93
N LYS A 58 0.34 15.94 12.07
CA LYS A 58 0.70 17.35 12.05
C LYS A 58 0.42 17.92 10.66
N ARG A 59 -0.08 19.15 10.63
CA ARG A 59 -0.04 19.94 9.41
C ARG A 59 1.40 20.30 9.13
N ILE A 60 1.91 19.85 8.01
CA ILE A 60 3.26 20.17 7.56
C ILE A 60 3.11 21.33 6.59
N LEU A 61 3.79 22.43 6.89
CA LEU A 61 3.92 23.53 5.96
C LEU A 61 5.11 23.19 5.07
N GLN A 62 4.88 23.17 3.76
CA GLN A 62 5.96 23.10 2.77
C GLN A 62 5.83 24.33 1.87
N GLY A 63 6.58 25.38 2.21
CA GLY A 63 6.37 26.72 1.63
C GLY A 63 4.97 27.26 1.94
N ASP A 64 4.29 27.81 0.94
CA ASP A 64 2.90 28.31 1.05
C ASP A 64 1.83 27.21 0.97
N ARG A 65 2.22 25.96 0.65
CA ARG A 65 1.29 24.84 0.52
C ARG A 65 1.07 24.16 1.87
N ARG A 66 -0.20 24.01 2.25
CA ARG A 66 -0.61 23.25 3.43
C ARG A 66 -0.65 21.77 3.07
N ILE A 67 0.27 20.97 3.60
CA ILE A 67 0.12 19.52 3.55
C ILE A 67 -0.99 19.15 4.55
N PRO A 68 -2.01 18.38 4.12
CA PRO A 68 -3.10 17.90 4.93
C PRO A 68 -2.57 17.02 6.05
N TRP A 69 -3.51 16.70 6.90
CA TRP A 69 -3.35 15.88 8.07
C TRP A 69 -2.76 14.51 7.69
N SER A 70 -1.45 14.34 7.89
CA SER A 70 -0.77 13.06 7.66
C SER A 70 -0.29 12.49 9.01
N PRO A 71 -0.89 11.39 9.48
CA PRO A 71 -0.48 10.70 10.71
C PRO A 71 0.96 10.23 10.69
N ALA A 72 1.59 10.07 11.86
CA ALA A 72 2.93 9.51 11.97
C ALA A 72 3.06 8.14 11.28
N THR A 73 2.01 7.33 11.26
CA THR A 73 1.98 6.04 10.54
C THR A 73 2.21 6.19 9.05
N HIS A 74 1.65 7.24 8.42
CA HIS A 74 1.84 7.53 7.01
C HIS A 74 3.28 7.92 6.71
N PHE A 75 3.90 8.68 7.62
CA PHE A 75 5.33 9.03 7.49
C PHE A 75 6.21 7.80 7.61
N ILE A 76 5.94 6.94 8.59
CA ILE A 76 6.73 5.73 8.79
C ILE A 76 6.70 4.89 7.52
N VAL A 77 5.51 4.53 7.00
CA VAL A 77 5.42 3.72 5.77
C VAL A 77 5.96 4.46 4.55
N ALA A 78 5.69 5.76 4.38
CA ALA A 78 6.19 6.56 3.26
C ALA A 78 7.72 6.60 3.20
N SER A 79 8.38 6.57 4.35
CA SER A 79 9.83 6.63 4.43
C SER A 79 10.48 5.25 4.44
N LEU A 80 9.73 4.18 4.77
CA LEU A 80 10.14 2.82 4.48
C LEU A 80 10.13 2.62 2.96
N LEU A 81 11.22 2.99 2.29
CA LEU A 81 11.38 2.74 0.86
C LEU A 81 11.15 1.25 0.64
N ILE A 82 10.03 0.95 -0.02
CA ILE A 82 9.63 -0.43 -0.23
C ILE A 82 10.69 -1.11 -1.05
N LYS A 83 11.36 -0.41 -1.98
CA LYS A 83 12.51 -0.97 -2.69
C LYS A 83 13.58 -1.54 -1.76
N ASP A 84 13.92 -0.90 -0.64
CA ASP A 84 14.97 -1.41 0.26
C ASP A 84 14.47 -2.65 1.03
N LEU A 85 13.26 -2.61 1.57
CA LEU A 85 12.65 -3.76 2.26
C LEU A 85 12.33 -4.90 1.29
N TRP A 86 11.95 -4.57 0.06
CA TRP A 86 11.62 -5.48 -1.03
C TRP A 86 12.86 -6.18 -1.53
N VAL A 87 13.95 -5.46 -1.84
CA VAL A 87 15.23 -6.05 -2.22
C VAL A 87 15.73 -6.99 -1.12
N ILE A 88 15.68 -6.56 0.15
CA ILE A 88 16.09 -7.41 1.29
C ILE A 88 15.20 -8.67 1.37
N THR A 89 13.89 -8.53 1.26
CA THR A 89 12.96 -9.67 1.36
C THR A 89 12.94 -10.57 0.13
N MET A 90 13.23 -10.05 -1.06
CA MET A 90 13.32 -10.84 -2.30
C MET A 90 14.64 -11.59 -2.39
N GLU A 91 15.76 -11.01 -1.94
CA GLU A 91 16.99 -11.77 -1.72
C GLU A 91 16.75 -12.91 -0.72
N GLU A 92 15.96 -12.67 0.33
CA GLU A 92 15.57 -13.69 1.31
C GLU A 92 14.59 -14.76 0.78
N ILE A 93 13.69 -14.42 -0.16
CA ILE A 93 12.77 -15.38 -0.80
C ILE A 93 13.49 -16.23 -1.86
N ASN A 94 14.43 -15.65 -2.60
CA ASN A 94 15.22 -16.35 -3.62
C ASN A 94 16.37 -17.21 -3.03
N LEU A 95 16.73 -17.00 -1.76
CA LEU A 95 17.68 -17.85 -1.03
C LEU A 95 16.93 -18.97 -0.28
N LEU A 96 17.07 -20.19 -0.83
CA LEU A 96 16.75 -21.52 -0.27
C LEU A 96 16.88 -21.64 1.28
N PRO A 97 16.19 -22.61 1.92
CA PRO A 97 15.72 -22.64 3.32
C PRO A 97 16.79 -22.69 4.44
N ASN A 98 18.06 -22.45 4.12
CA ASN A 98 19.15 -22.45 5.09
C ASN A 98 19.62 -21.01 5.31
N GLY A 99 19.07 -20.42 6.37
CA GLY A 99 19.30 -19.06 6.86
C GLY A 99 20.67 -18.47 6.54
N GLY A 100 20.66 -17.44 5.69
CA GLY A 100 21.58 -16.32 5.77
C GLY A 100 21.34 -15.49 7.03
N PRO A 101 22.20 -14.49 7.32
CA PRO A 101 22.25 -13.79 8.60
C PRO A 101 20.86 -13.28 9.00
N GLU A 102 20.48 -13.50 10.27
CA GLU A 102 19.19 -13.19 10.89
C GLU A 102 18.28 -12.26 10.06
N ASN A 103 17.45 -12.88 9.21
CA ASN A 103 16.53 -12.23 8.28
C ASN A 103 15.85 -11.00 8.92
N LEU A 104 15.85 -9.85 8.25
CA LEU A 104 15.34 -8.59 8.81
C LEU A 104 13.87 -8.71 9.24
N THR A 105 13.06 -9.44 8.48
CA THR A 105 11.65 -9.70 8.75
C THR A 105 11.41 -10.72 9.86
N SER A 106 12.42 -11.51 10.23
CA SER A 106 12.36 -12.40 11.39
C SER A 106 12.54 -11.66 12.73
N GLN A 107 13.06 -10.43 12.67
CA GLN A 107 13.41 -9.66 13.86
C GLN A 107 12.15 -9.09 14.52
N PRO A 108 11.98 -9.29 15.85
CA PRO A 108 10.73 -8.98 16.52
C PRO A 108 10.41 -7.48 16.50
N GLU A 109 11.41 -6.60 16.57
CA GLU A 109 11.22 -5.15 16.47
C GLU A 109 10.62 -4.75 15.12
N VAL A 110 11.14 -5.31 14.03
CA VAL A 110 10.65 -5.03 12.67
C VAL A 110 9.22 -5.52 12.53
N ARG A 111 8.94 -6.77 12.89
CA ARG A 111 7.56 -7.33 12.83
C ARG A 111 6.58 -6.55 13.69
N ASN A 112 6.97 -6.18 14.90
CA ASN A 112 6.10 -5.46 15.81
C ASN A 112 5.79 -4.04 15.31
N VAL A 113 6.79 -3.32 14.78
CA VAL A 113 6.59 -2.00 14.18
C VAL A 113 5.66 -2.11 12.97
N MET A 114 5.98 -3.01 12.01
CA MET A 114 5.18 -3.19 10.80
C MET A 114 3.74 -3.59 11.13
N PHE A 115 3.55 -4.59 12.01
CA PHE A 115 2.22 -5.01 12.44
C PHE A 115 1.45 -3.83 13.06
N LYS A 116 2.04 -3.09 13.99
CA LYS A 116 1.39 -1.97 14.68
C LYS A 116 1.03 -0.81 13.74
N VAL A 117 1.91 -0.50 12.80
CA VAL A 117 1.73 0.60 11.84
C VAL A 117 0.70 0.22 10.78
N LEU A 118 0.69 -1.02 10.28
CA LEU A 118 -0.21 -1.45 9.22
C LEU A 118 -1.62 -1.78 9.72
N THR A 119 -1.77 -2.25 10.95
CA THR A 119 -3.09 -2.60 11.53
C THR A 119 -3.79 -1.43 12.22
N THR A 120 -3.20 -0.24 12.17
CA THR A 120 -3.83 0.97 12.71
C THR A 120 -5.00 1.41 11.83
N SER A 121 -6.15 1.74 12.44
CA SER A 121 -7.30 2.29 11.73
C SER A 121 -7.17 3.78 11.41
N THR A 122 -5.94 4.32 11.43
CA THR A 122 -5.73 5.75 11.18
C THR A 122 -5.75 6.01 9.70
N ALA A 123 -6.76 6.76 9.27
CA ALA A 123 -6.92 7.20 7.90
C ALA A 123 -6.79 8.72 7.81
N ASP A 124 -6.18 9.21 6.73
CA ASP A 124 -6.20 10.63 6.39
C ASP A 124 -7.63 11.10 6.03
N PRO A 125 -7.89 12.41 5.90
CA PRO A 125 -9.24 12.89 5.60
C PRO A 125 -9.56 12.87 4.09
N CYS A 126 -8.83 12.13 3.25
CA CYS A 126 -9.10 12.12 1.82
C CYS A 126 -10.40 11.37 1.50
N ILE A 127 -10.99 11.69 0.35
CA ILE A 127 -12.24 11.10 -0.15
C ILE A 127 -12.04 10.40 -1.51
N CYS A 128 -10.80 10.07 -1.85
CA CYS A 128 -10.48 9.36 -3.08
C CYS A 128 -11.05 7.94 -3.04
N ALA A 129 -11.55 7.44 -4.18
CA ALA A 129 -12.16 6.12 -4.28
C ALA A 129 -11.20 4.96 -3.93
N CYS A 130 -9.88 5.18 -3.95
CA CYS A 130 -8.86 4.18 -3.58
C CYS A 130 -9.00 3.64 -2.15
N SER A 131 -9.69 4.35 -1.25
CA SER A 131 -10.03 3.88 0.08
C SER A 131 -11.43 4.32 0.49
N LYS A 132 -12.10 3.50 1.30
CA LYS A 132 -13.49 3.75 1.74
C LYS A 132 -13.62 4.92 2.72
N SER A 133 -12.58 5.22 3.50
CA SER A 133 -12.68 6.18 4.60
C SER A 133 -11.38 6.96 4.82
N GLY A 134 -10.70 7.28 3.72
CA GLY A 134 -9.38 7.92 3.74
C GLY A 134 -8.24 6.91 3.62
N CYS A 135 -7.08 7.36 3.16
CA CYS A 135 -5.94 6.47 2.98
C CYS A 135 -5.39 6.06 4.35
N THR A 136 -5.14 4.76 4.53
CA THR A 136 -4.47 4.24 5.72
C THR A 136 -2.97 4.13 5.46
N ALA A 137 -2.19 3.77 6.49
CA ALA A 137 -0.78 3.44 6.30
C ALA A 137 -0.59 2.28 5.29
N LEU A 138 -1.49 1.30 5.26
CA LEU A 138 -1.49 0.25 4.25
C LEU A 138 -1.72 0.83 2.85
N THR A 139 -2.70 1.73 2.67
CA THR A 139 -2.92 2.37 1.36
C THR A 139 -1.70 3.14 0.87
N ILE A 140 -1.00 3.88 1.76
CA ILE A 140 0.22 4.60 1.38
C ILE A 140 1.33 3.63 0.97
N LEU A 141 1.51 2.53 1.73
CA LEU A 141 2.48 1.49 1.39
C LEU A 141 2.18 0.89 -0.01
N LEU A 142 0.93 0.52 -0.28
CA LEU A 142 0.57 -0.07 -1.57
C LEU A 142 0.82 0.89 -2.73
N LYS A 143 0.50 2.19 -2.57
CA LYS A 143 0.80 3.23 -3.59
C LYS A 143 2.28 3.32 -3.93
N GLN A 144 3.16 3.29 -2.94
CA GLN A 144 4.60 3.30 -3.19
C GLN A 144 5.02 2.06 -3.96
N THR A 145 4.52 0.91 -3.54
CA THR A 145 4.86 -0.36 -4.18
C THR A 145 4.50 -0.33 -5.67
N THR A 146 3.34 0.20 -6.02
CA THR A 146 2.87 0.32 -7.42
C THR A 146 3.63 1.32 -8.27
N LEU A 147 4.32 2.29 -7.65
CA LEU A 147 4.99 3.38 -8.36
C LEU A 147 6.52 3.24 -8.40
N GLU A 148 7.08 2.53 -7.43
CA GLU A 148 8.53 2.38 -7.24
C GLU A 148 9.08 1.05 -7.76
N LEU A 149 8.25 -0.01 -7.83
CA LEU A 149 8.71 -1.30 -8.34
C LEU A 149 8.63 -1.34 -9.87
N ASP A 150 9.74 -1.75 -10.48
CA ASP A 150 9.83 -1.99 -11.92
C ASP A 150 9.20 -3.36 -12.27
N GLU A 151 8.46 -3.40 -13.38
CA GLU A 151 7.83 -4.61 -13.90
C GLU A 151 8.88 -5.69 -14.20
N GLU A 152 10.05 -5.31 -14.74
CA GLU A 152 11.14 -6.23 -15.03
C GLU A 152 11.72 -6.85 -13.74
N GLU A 153 11.87 -6.06 -12.68
CA GLU A 153 12.33 -6.53 -11.36
C GLU A 153 11.35 -7.56 -10.79
N ILE A 154 10.04 -7.32 -10.90
CA ILE A 154 9.00 -8.21 -10.38
C ILE A 154 8.87 -9.50 -11.20
N ILE A 155 8.80 -9.39 -12.52
CA ILE A 155 8.67 -10.57 -13.40
C ILE A 155 9.85 -11.52 -13.18
N SER A 156 11.06 -10.99 -13.00
CA SER A 156 12.25 -11.81 -12.73
C SER A 156 12.10 -12.72 -11.50
N VAL A 157 11.40 -12.25 -10.46
CA VAL A 157 11.16 -12.99 -9.21
C VAL A 157 10.05 -14.03 -9.37
N PHE A 158 9.02 -13.75 -10.19
CA PHE A 158 7.89 -14.65 -10.41
C PHE A 158 8.01 -15.48 -11.68
N THR A 159 9.21 -15.59 -12.27
CA THR A 159 9.48 -16.34 -13.51
C THR A 159 8.94 -17.77 -13.49
N ASP A 160 9.05 -18.48 -12.36
CA ASP A 160 8.49 -19.84 -12.21
C ASP A 160 6.94 -19.91 -12.25
N LEU A 161 6.24 -18.79 -12.06
CA LEU A 161 4.76 -18.68 -12.12
C LEU A 161 4.25 -18.08 -13.43
N SER A 162 5.15 -17.57 -14.26
CA SER A 162 4.85 -16.95 -15.57
C SER A 162 4.48 -17.96 -16.66
N GLU A 163 4.67 -19.27 -16.40
CA GLU A 163 4.40 -20.34 -17.38
C GLU A 163 2.90 -20.49 -17.75
N GLU A 164 1.98 -19.86 -17.01
CA GLU A 164 0.54 -19.97 -17.30
C GLU A 164 0.02 -19.05 -18.43
N GLY A 165 0.87 -18.27 -19.10
CA GLY A 165 0.51 -17.67 -20.40
C GLY A 165 -0.66 -16.67 -20.39
N PHE A 166 -0.97 -16.06 -19.24
CA PHE A 166 -2.01 -15.03 -19.13
C PHE A 166 -1.41 -13.63 -18.95
N PRO A 167 -1.80 -12.65 -19.78
CA PRO A 167 -1.34 -11.27 -19.67
C PRO A 167 -2.21 -10.57 -18.62
N LEU A 168 -1.99 -10.85 -17.34
CA LEU A 168 -2.42 -9.89 -16.33
C LEU A 168 -1.38 -8.79 -16.25
N ASP A 169 -1.90 -7.56 -16.20
CA ASP A 169 -1.14 -6.32 -16.01
C ASP A 169 -0.15 -6.46 -14.84
N SER A 170 1.02 -5.84 -15.00
CA SER A 170 2.06 -5.61 -13.99
C SER A 170 1.50 -5.33 -12.58
N THR A 171 0.39 -4.59 -12.50
CA THR A 171 -0.39 -4.33 -11.29
C THR A 171 -0.76 -5.59 -10.50
N TYR A 172 -1.25 -6.65 -11.15
CA TYR A 172 -1.60 -7.89 -10.46
C TYR A 172 -0.39 -8.50 -9.74
N TRP A 173 0.73 -8.58 -10.46
CA TRP A 173 1.96 -9.14 -9.91
C TRP A 173 2.47 -8.29 -8.77
N ILE A 174 2.48 -6.96 -8.91
CA ILE A 174 2.80 -6.03 -7.82
C ILE A 174 1.96 -6.33 -6.57
N MET A 175 0.63 -6.36 -6.70
CA MET A 175 -0.28 -6.56 -5.56
C MET A 175 -0.09 -7.91 -4.90
N ARG A 176 0.05 -8.97 -5.72
CA ARG A 176 0.32 -10.32 -5.23
C ARG A 176 1.61 -10.35 -4.41
N ALA A 177 2.64 -9.69 -4.92
CA ALA A 177 3.93 -9.56 -4.28
C ALA A 177 3.80 -8.77 -2.96
N SER A 178 3.04 -7.66 -2.94
CA SER A 178 2.71 -6.92 -1.72
C SER A 178 2.01 -7.80 -0.67
N ILE A 179 1.04 -8.64 -1.07
CA ILE A 179 0.35 -9.56 -0.16
C ILE A 179 1.36 -10.56 0.45
N MET A 180 2.25 -11.13 -0.36
CA MET A 180 3.28 -12.05 0.12
C MET A 180 4.22 -11.39 1.13
N PHE A 181 4.64 -10.14 0.86
CA PHE A 181 5.45 -9.36 1.78
C PHE A 181 4.71 -9.08 3.10
N LEU A 182 3.45 -8.64 3.02
CA LEU A 182 2.62 -8.37 4.20
C LEU A 182 2.40 -9.61 5.08
N LEU A 183 2.28 -10.80 4.46
CA LEU A 183 2.18 -12.08 5.19
C LEU A 183 3.38 -12.36 6.10
N GLN A 184 4.58 -11.86 5.76
CA GLN A 184 5.77 -12.03 6.60
C GLN A 184 5.64 -11.29 7.94
N PHE A 185 4.90 -10.19 7.99
CA PHE A 185 4.73 -9.37 9.21
C PHE A 185 3.44 -9.69 9.97
N ILE A 186 2.35 -9.97 9.25
CA ILE A 186 1.03 -10.16 9.85
C ILE A 186 0.78 -11.62 10.23
N GLY A 187 1.33 -12.57 9.45
CA GLY A 187 1.05 -14.00 9.55
C GLY A 187 -0.26 -14.40 8.87
N THR A 188 -0.36 -15.65 8.41
CA THR A 188 -1.49 -16.16 7.60
C THR A 188 -2.83 -16.18 8.33
N ASP A 189 -2.82 -16.51 9.63
CA ASP A 189 -4.03 -16.81 10.41
C ASP A 189 -4.42 -15.65 11.35
N ASN A 190 -3.96 -14.43 11.05
CA ASN A 190 -4.20 -13.26 11.88
C ASN A 190 -5.55 -12.61 11.58
N ASP A 191 -6.31 -12.28 12.63
CA ASP A 191 -7.60 -11.60 12.51
C ASP A 191 -7.51 -10.21 11.85
N ALA A 192 -6.33 -9.59 11.81
CA ALA A 192 -6.08 -8.35 11.08
C ALA A 192 -6.49 -8.43 9.59
N TRP A 193 -6.42 -9.62 8.98
CA TRP A 193 -6.83 -9.84 7.59
C TRP A 193 -8.31 -9.59 7.32
N LYS A 194 -9.15 -9.56 8.36
CA LYS A 194 -10.56 -9.15 8.24
C LYS A 194 -10.71 -7.67 7.88
N ILE A 195 -9.71 -6.85 8.19
CA ILE A 195 -9.67 -5.41 7.89
C ILE A 195 -8.77 -5.17 6.68
N LEU A 196 -7.55 -5.74 6.71
CA LEU A 196 -6.55 -5.49 5.66
C LEU A 196 -6.92 -6.12 4.31
N GLY A 197 -7.57 -7.28 4.31
CA GLY A 197 -7.99 -7.96 3.08
C GLY A 197 -8.89 -7.07 2.20
N PRO A 198 -10.03 -6.58 2.73
CA PRO A 198 -10.89 -5.63 2.03
C PRO A 198 -10.17 -4.36 1.53
N GLU A 199 -9.25 -3.80 2.33
CA GLU A 199 -8.46 -2.63 1.91
C GLU A 199 -7.54 -2.93 0.71
N ILE A 200 -6.86 -4.09 0.72
CA ILE A 200 -6.00 -4.53 -0.39
C ILE A 200 -6.83 -4.81 -1.64
N ILE A 201 -7.95 -5.52 -1.49
CA ILE A 201 -8.86 -5.84 -2.59
C ILE A 201 -9.34 -4.56 -3.27
N ARG A 202 -9.81 -3.58 -2.46
CA ARG A 202 -10.27 -2.30 -2.98
C ARG A 202 -9.16 -1.55 -3.70
N PHE A 203 -7.98 -1.47 -3.09
CA PHE A 203 -6.84 -0.78 -3.69
C PHE A 203 -6.41 -1.44 -5.01
N ALA A 204 -6.28 -2.76 -5.04
CA ALA A 204 -5.91 -3.51 -6.23
C ALA A 204 -6.93 -3.36 -7.36
N THR A 205 -8.23 -3.43 -7.05
CA THR A 205 -9.28 -3.20 -8.05
C THR A 205 -9.27 -1.76 -8.54
N PHE A 206 -9.09 -0.78 -7.65
CA PHE A 206 -8.95 0.63 -8.04
C PHE A 206 -7.79 0.84 -9.02
N THR A 207 -6.62 0.24 -8.75
CA THR A 207 -5.44 0.37 -9.62
C THR A 207 -5.66 -0.29 -10.98
N ILE A 208 -6.25 -1.50 -11.03
CA ILE A 208 -6.52 -2.19 -12.31
C ILE A 208 -7.58 -1.46 -13.15
N LEU A 209 -8.54 -0.77 -12.51
CA LEU A 209 -9.49 0.07 -13.23
C LEU A 209 -8.88 1.40 -13.71
N GLU A 210 -7.59 1.63 -13.45
CA GLU A 210 -6.84 2.82 -13.84
C GLU A 210 -7.46 4.14 -13.33
N LEU A 211 -8.16 4.09 -12.20
CA LEU A 211 -8.77 5.26 -11.59
C LEU A 211 -7.73 6.24 -11.05
N THR A 212 -8.03 7.54 -11.16
CA THR A 212 -7.07 8.57 -10.78
C THR A 212 -7.03 8.79 -9.27
N HIS A 213 -5.81 8.80 -8.69
CA HIS A 213 -5.63 9.18 -7.30
C HIS A 213 -5.92 10.67 -7.07
N THR A 214 -7.13 10.99 -6.64
CA THR A 214 -7.52 12.35 -6.24
C THR A 214 -7.18 12.71 -4.79
N CYS A 215 -6.48 11.82 -4.09
CA CYS A 215 -5.94 12.04 -2.74
C CYS A 215 -4.50 12.59 -2.74
N CYS A 216 -3.72 12.30 -3.77
CA CYS A 216 -2.31 12.65 -3.83
C CYS A 216 -1.75 12.63 -5.25
N VAL A 217 -0.70 13.42 -5.47
CA VAL A 217 0.15 13.38 -6.66
C VAL A 217 1.49 12.78 -6.29
N TYR A 218 1.94 11.79 -7.06
CA TYR A 218 3.27 11.21 -6.93
C TYR A 218 4.31 12.09 -7.63
N HIS A 219 5.44 12.28 -6.97
CA HIS A 219 6.62 12.97 -7.51
C HIS A 219 7.77 11.96 -7.60
N PRO A 220 8.24 11.66 -8.82
CA PRO A 220 9.46 10.90 -9.00
C PRO A 220 10.62 11.56 -8.27
N TYR A 221 11.56 10.74 -7.81
CA TYR A 221 12.70 11.23 -7.04
C TYR A 221 13.49 12.29 -7.82
N SER A 222 13.75 13.42 -7.16
CA SER A 222 14.70 14.44 -7.62
C SER A 222 15.57 14.89 -6.45
N GLU A 223 16.85 15.20 -6.70
CA GLU A 223 17.74 15.74 -5.66
C GLU A 223 17.09 16.96 -4.97
N GLY A 224 16.91 16.88 -3.66
CA GLY A 224 16.29 17.95 -2.85
C GLY A 224 14.75 17.89 -2.73
N SER A 225 14.10 16.86 -3.28
CA SER A 225 12.69 16.59 -3.02
C SER A 225 12.45 16.16 -1.55
N PRO A 226 11.30 16.49 -0.95
CA PRO A 226 10.97 16.04 0.39
C PRO A 226 10.94 14.50 0.45
N PRO A 227 11.16 13.89 1.63
CA PRO A 227 11.08 12.44 1.82
C PRO A 227 9.65 11.86 1.66
N HIS A 228 8.72 12.65 1.12
CA HIS A 228 7.36 12.24 0.80
C HIS A 228 7.17 12.35 -0.69
N HIS A 229 7.11 11.19 -1.34
CA HIS A 229 6.81 11.07 -2.76
C HIS A 229 5.39 11.53 -3.10
N PHE A 230 4.52 11.70 -2.10
CA PHE A 230 3.15 12.14 -2.30
C PHE A 230 2.94 13.55 -1.77
N THR A 231 2.47 14.43 -2.64
CA THR A 231 1.86 15.69 -2.22
C THR A 231 0.34 15.58 -2.33
N PRO A 232 -0.40 16.44 -1.62
CA PRO A 232 -1.86 16.49 -1.73
C PRO A 232 -2.27 16.83 -3.15
N PHE A 233 -3.38 16.25 -3.58
CA PHE A 233 -4.03 16.63 -4.83
C PHE A 233 -4.67 18.03 -4.70
N ASP A 234 -4.73 18.80 -5.79
CA ASP A 234 -5.42 20.08 -5.79
C ASP A 234 -6.93 19.87 -5.66
N ILE A 235 -7.57 20.57 -4.73
CA ILE A 235 -8.99 20.40 -4.41
C ILE A 235 -9.86 20.90 -5.57
N GLY A 236 -9.37 21.86 -6.38
CA GLY A 236 -10.10 22.37 -7.54
C GLY A 236 -10.40 21.29 -8.58
N ASP A 237 -9.40 20.49 -8.93
CA ASP A 237 -9.50 19.45 -9.98
C ASP A 237 -10.14 18.15 -9.46
N HIS A 238 -10.37 18.04 -8.15
CA HIS A 238 -10.92 16.84 -7.52
C HIS A 238 -12.35 16.51 -7.99
N GLN A 239 -13.21 17.53 -8.08
CA GLN A 239 -14.61 17.35 -8.45
C GLN A 239 -14.74 16.96 -9.92
N ASP A 240 -13.99 17.64 -10.79
CA ASP A 240 -14.01 17.39 -12.23
C ASP A 240 -13.61 15.94 -12.53
N ILE A 241 -12.52 15.43 -11.93
CA ILE A 241 -12.09 14.04 -12.11
C ILE A 241 -13.13 13.05 -11.56
N GLN A 242 -13.73 13.31 -10.39
CA GLN A 242 -14.76 12.42 -9.85
C GLN A 242 -16.03 12.37 -10.71
N GLU A 243 -16.38 13.48 -11.35
CA GLU A 243 -17.50 13.53 -12.29
C GLU A 243 -17.17 12.77 -13.58
N GLU A 244 -15.96 12.98 -14.14
CA GLU A 244 -15.47 12.29 -15.33
C GLU A 244 -15.37 10.77 -15.13
N GLU A 245 -14.82 10.32 -14.01
CA GLU A 245 -14.62 8.90 -13.68
C GLU A 245 -15.82 8.26 -12.96
N SER A 246 -16.96 8.98 -12.83
CA SER A 246 -18.10 8.54 -12.02
C SER A 246 -18.63 7.15 -12.37
N ALA A 247 -18.64 6.78 -13.66
CA ALA A 247 -19.05 5.46 -14.12
C ALA A 247 -18.06 4.36 -13.68
N GLN A 248 -16.75 4.59 -13.82
CA GLN A 248 -15.73 3.64 -13.37
C GLN A 248 -15.68 3.52 -11.85
N ILE A 249 -15.98 4.61 -11.13
CA ILE A 249 -16.15 4.59 -9.67
C ILE A 249 -17.36 3.72 -9.28
N GLU A 250 -18.47 3.78 -10.03
CA GLU A 250 -19.61 2.89 -9.82
C GLU A 250 -19.23 1.41 -10.06
N GLU A 251 -18.46 1.13 -11.11
CA GLU A 251 -17.93 -0.21 -11.40
C GLU A 251 -17.02 -0.72 -10.28
N LEU A 252 -16.14 0.13 -9.75
CA LEU A 252 -15.31 -0.17 -8.58
C LEU A 252 -16.20 -0.60 -7.39
N GLU A 253 -17.25 0.15 -7.07
CA GLU A 253 -18.13 -0.19 -5.94
C GLU A 253 -18.88 -1.50 -6.15
N ILE A 254 -19.30 -1.79 -7.39
CA ILE A 254 -19.96 -3.07 -7.73
C ILE A 254 -18.98 -4.23 -7.53
N LEU A 255 -17.76 -4.13 -8.07
CA LEU A 255 -16.74 -5.17 -7.97
C LEU A 255 -16.29 -5.38 -6.52
N VAL A 256 -15.95 -4.31 -5.81
CA VAL A 256 -15.49 -4.40 -4.41
C VAL A 256 -16.58 -4.98 -3.51
N LYS A 257 -17.85 -4.65 -3.74
CA LYS A 257 -18.96 -5.25 -3.00
C LYS A 257 -19.07 -6.76 -3.24
N ASP A 258 -18.91 -7.22 -4.48
CA ASP A 258 -18.87 -8.65 -4.79
C ASP A 258 -17.68 -9.33 -4.10
N PHE A 259 -16.49 -8.72 -4.19
CA PHE A 259 -15.28 -9.24 -3.56
C PHE A 259 -15.37 -9.31 -2.04
N ASP A 260 -15.86 -8.27 -1.38
CA ASP A 260 -16.07 -8.25 0.07
C ASP A 260 -17.01 -9.38 0.50
N SER A 261 -18.13 -9.55 -0.20
CA SER A 261 -19.08 -10.63 0.06
C SER A 261 -18.44 -12.00 -0.11
N LYS A 262 -17.69 -12.19 -1.20
CA LYS A 262 -17.07 -13.48 -1.54
C LYS A 262 -15.87 -13.81 -0.68
N TYR A 263 -15.12 -12.81 -0.24
CA TYR A 263 -14.02 -13.00 0.68
C TYR A 263 -14.51 -13.52 2.03
N ILE A 264 -15.62 -12.97 2.54
CA ILE A 264 -16.30 -13.45 3.74
C ILE A 264 -16.89 -14.86 3.53
N GLU A 265 -17.59 -15.09 2.42
CA GLU A 265 -18.25 -16.37 2.11
C GLU A 265 -17.25 -17.52 2.00
N LEU A 266 -16.15 -17.30 1.26
CA LEU A 266 -15.15 -18.33 0.99
C LEU A 266 -14.23 -18.57 2.19
N ALA A 267 -14.04 -17.56 3.05
CA ALA A 267 -13.21 -17.62 4.25
C ALA A 267 -11.80 -18.21 3.99
N GLN A 268 -11.22 -17.86 2.84
CA GLN A 268 -9.90 -18.34 2.42
C GLN A 268 -8.81 -17.34 2.82
N PRO A 269 -7.55 -17.79 2.99
CA PRO A 269 -6.42 -16.88 3.13
C PRO A 269 -6.36 -15.87 1.98
N ILE A 270 -6.01 -14.62 2.28
CA ILE A 270 -6.02 -13.51 1.32
C ILE A 270 -5.31 -13.83 0.00
N LEU A 271 -4.12 -14.44 0.05
CA LEU A 271 -3.37 -14.78 -1.15
C LEU A 271 -4.11 -15.79 -2.04
N LYS A 272 -4.77 -16.79 -1.43
CA LYS A 272 -5.57 -17.77 -2.16
C LYS A 272 -6.83 -17.15 -2.77
N PHE A 273 -7.47 -16.24 -2.03
CA PHE A 273 -8.61 -15.49 -2.56
C PHE A 273 -8.20 -14.60 -3.74
N PHE A 274 -7.07 -13.93 -3.61
CA PHE A 274 -6.53 -13.00 -4.60
C PHE A 274 -6.13 -13.73 -5.90
N ASP A 275 -5.34 -14.80 -5.78
CA ASP A 275 -4.90 -15.64 -6.91
C ASP A 275 -6.07 -16.40 -7.57
N GLY A 276 -7.15 -16.66 -6.82
CA GLY A 276 -8.33 -17.39 -7.26
C GLY A 276 -9.47 -16.50 -7.72
N TYR A 277 -10.40 -16.21 -6.80
CA TYR A 277 -11.68 -15.56 -7.13
C TYR A 277 -11.49 -14.16 -7.70
N TRP A 278 -10.67 -13.32 -7.04
CA TRP A 278 -10.44 -11.95 -7.47
C TRP A 278 -9.82 -11.92 -8.87
N ARG A 279 -8.74 -12.68 -9.09
CA ARG A 279 -8.05 -12.77 -10.39
C ARG A 279 -9.00 -13.20 -11.51
N SER A 280 -9.74 -14.29 -11.30
CA SER A 280 -10.71 -14.79 -12.28
C SER A 280 -11.75 -13.74 -12.64
N ARG A 281 -12.29 -13.03 -11.65
CA ARG A 281 -13.36 -12.06 -11.86
C ARG A 281 -12.87 -10.79 -12.57
N MET A 282 -11.64 -10.35 -12.29
CA MET A 282 -11.00 -9.22 -12.99
C MET A 282 -10.67 -9.58 -14.44
N LEU A 283 -10.27 -10.83 -14.71
CA LEU A 283 -10.10 -11.32 -16.08
C LEU A 283 -11.42 -11.34 -16.86
N ASP A 284 -12.51 -11.82 -16.24
CA ASP A 284 -13.83 -11.78 -16.87
C ASP A 284 -14.28 -10.35 -17.15
N TYR A 285 -14.02 -9.43 -16.21
CA TYR A 285 -14.30 -8.01 -16.38
C TYR A 285 -13.54 -7.40 -17.57
N ASP A 286 -12.23 -7.65 -17.67
CA ASP A 286 -11.40 -7.18 -18.77
C ASP A 286 -11.91 -7.72 -20.11
N ILE A 287 -12.17 -9.03 -20.19
CA ILE A 287 -12.75 -9.65 -21.39
C ILE A 287 -14.08 -8.97 -21.77
N ILE A 288 -14.94 -8.66 -20.80
CA ILE A 288 -16.24 -7.97 -20.99
C ILE A 288 -16.10 -6.50 -21.42
N ASN A 289 -15.07 -5.79 -20.99
CA ASN A 289 -15.04 -4.35 -21.19
C ASN A 289 -14.00 -3.86 -22.20
N THR A 290 -12.97 -4.65 -22.52
CA THR A 290 -11.86 -4.21 -23.38
C THR A 290 -11.80 -4.91 -24.73
N LYS A 291 -12.43 -6.08 -24.92
CA LYS A 291 -12.49 -6.72 -26.24
C LYS A 291 -13.59 -6.09 -27.10
N PRO A 292 -13.27 -5.65 -28.35
CA PRO A 292 -14.30 -5.30 -29.30
C PRO A 292 -15.05 -6.57 -29.68
N TYR A 293 -16.23 -6.74 -29.09
CA TYR A 293 -17.07 -7.88 -29.40
C TYR A 293 -17.52 -7.83 -30.84
N THR A 294 -17.42 -8.98 -31.51
CA THR A 294 -18.19 -9.19 -32.74
C THR A 294 -19.68 -9.23 -32.41
N ARG A 295 -20.51 -8.91 -33.40
CA ARG A 295 -21.97 -8.85 -33.22
C ARG A 295 -22.57 -10.16 -32.69
N ASP A 296 -21.99 -11.29 -33.11
CA ASP A 296 -22.40 -12.64 -32.69
C ASP A 296 -22.02 -12.95 -31.23
N GLU A 297 -20.94 -12.36 -30.73
CA GLU A 297 -20.52 -12.52 -29.33
C GLU A 297 -21.40 -11.69 -28.38
N LEU A 298 -21.80 -10.47 -28.79
CA LEU A 298 -22.77 -9.66 -28.04
C LEU A 298 -24.14 -10.34 -27.94
N GLU A 299 -24.58 -11.03 -29.00
CA GLU A 299 -25.84 -11.80 -28.98
C GLU A 299 -25.75 -12.98 -28.01
N LYS A 300 -24.63 -13.71 -27.97
CA LYS A 300 -24.43 -14.80 -26.99
C LYS A 300 -24.37 -14.31 -25.55
N ILE A 301 -23.72 -13.17 -25.28
CA ILE A 301 -23.65 -12.58 -23.93
C ILE A 301 -25.07 -12.18 -23.46
N ARG A 302 -25.89 -11.63 -24.35
CA ARG A 302 -27.30 -11.33 -24.07
C ARG A 302 -28.14 -12.59 -23.85
N GLU A 303 -27.90 -13.66 -24.59
CA GLU A 303 -28.57 -14.96 -24.41
C GLU A 303 -28.23 -15.62 -23.06
N LEU A 304 -27.05 -15.34 -22.50
CA LEU A 304 -26.65 -15.79 -21.16
C LEU A 304 -27.27 -14.95 -20.02
N GLY A 305 -28.12 -13.97 -20.35
CA GLY A 305 -28.84 -13.15 -19.37
C GLY A 305 -28.01 -12.04 -18.72
N VAL A 306 -26.80 -11.80 -19.21
CA VAL A 306 -25.95 -10.68 -18.80
C VAL A 306 -26.48 -9.42 -19.48
N ARG A 307 -26.92 -8.43 -18.69
CA ARG A 307 -27.29 -7.12 -19.22
C ARG A 307 -26.02 -6.31 -19.47
N ILE A 308 -25.76 -6.04 -20.74
CA ILE A 308 -24.79 -5.06 -21.24
C ILE A 308 -25.50 -3.71 -21.34
#